data_AF-A0AAU7Z6G0-F1
#
_entry.id   AF-A0AAU7Z6G0-F1
#
_cell.length_a   1.000
_cell.length_b   1.000
_cell.length_c   1.000
_cell.angle_alpha   90.00
_cell.angle_beta   90.00
_cell.angle_gamma   90.00
#
_symmetry.space_group_name_H-M   'P 1'
#
loop_
_entity.id
_entity.type
_entity.pdbx_description
1 polymer ?
#
loop_
_entity_poly.entity_id
_entity_poly.type
_entity_poly.pdbx_seq_one_letter_code
_entity_poly.pdbx_strand_id
1 'polypeptide(L)'
;MTKDEQGRPRAVLCLSGGMDSSVCAALTARDYDVFALHFSYGQRTESRELHSAQEVARIVGVKELLHLKIDLFRRIGGSALTDASIAVPAAGEEATIGNEVPITYVPFRNAHFLSAAVSWAEVLGAKKVFIGAVEQDSSGYPDCRPAYYEAFNQLIRMGTKDGQIQVVTPLIQMRKSEIVRLGVELGAPFHVSWSCYSGETEACGVCESCVLRLRAFRDAGAVDPISYAVA
;
A
#
# COMPACT_ATOMS: atom_id res chain seq x y z
N MET A 1 -9.83 -19.32 35.62
CA MET A 1 -9.36 -18.31 34.66
C MET A 1 -10.54 -17.95 33.78
N THR A 2 -11.09 -16.75 33.97
CA THR A 2 -12.23 -16.20 33.23
C THR A 2 -11.83 -15.91 31.79
N LYS A 3 -12.80 -15.97 30.87
CA LYS A 3 -12.65 -15.91 29.40
C LYS A 3 -12.29 -14.51 28.86
N ASP A 4 -11.91 -13.56 29.72
CA ASP A 4 -11.91 -12.11 29.44
C ASP A 4 -10.52 -11.46 29.32
N GLU A 5 -9.44 -12.22 29.13
CA GLU A 5 -8.09 -11.68 28.86
C GLU A 5 -7.50 -12.12 27.50
N GLN A 6 -8.33 -12.43 26.50
CA GLN A 6 -7.81 -12.52 25.13
C GLN A 6 -7.69 -11.11 24.54
N GLY A 7 -6.47 -10.55 24.62
CA GLY A 7 -6.11 -9.31 23.93
C GLY A 7 -6.44 -9.38 22.43
N ARG A 8 -6.53 -8.21 21.78
CA ARG A 8 -6.89 -8.11 20.36
C ARG A 8 -5.95 -8.98 19.51
N PRO A 9 -6.47 -9.67 18.47
CA PRO A 9 -5.63 -10.48 17.60
C PRO A 9 -4.58 -9.59 16.92
N ARG A 10 -3.36 -10.11 16.77
CA ARG A 10 -2.27 -9.41 16.07
C ARG A 10 -2.43 -9.56 14.56
N ALA A 11 -2.13 -8.49 13.83
CA ALA A 11 -2.03 -8.52 12.38
C ALA A 11 -0.79 -7.76 11.92
N VAL A 12 -0.15 -8.28 10.85
CA VAL A 12 0.88 -7.54 10.13
C VAL A 12 0.24 -6.76 8.99
N LEU A 13 0.68 -5.53 8.74
CA LEU A 13 0.16 -4.65 7.69
C LEU A 13 1.30 -4.12 6.82
N CYS A 14 1.21 -4.30 5.50
CA CYS A 14 2.09 -3.60 4.56
C CYS A 14 1.63 -2.14 4.40
N LEU A 15 2.41 -1.20 4.94
CA LEU A 15 2.09 0.23 5.01
C LEU A 15 3.07 1.08 4.20
N SER A 16 2.62 1.55 3.03
CA SER A 16 3.42 2.46 2.19
C SER A 16 3.29 3.94 2.59
N GLY A 17 2.24 4.32 3.32
CA GLY A 17 1.90 5.72 3.57
C GLY A 17 1.05 6.35 2.46
N GLY A 18 0.70 5.61 1.41
CA GLY A 18 -0.21 6.07 0.36
C GLY A 18 -1.70 5.99 0.72
N MET A 19 -2.54 6.49 -0.18
CA MET A 19 -4.01 6.56 0.02
C MET A 19 -4.61 5.20 0.40
N ASP A 20 -4.43 4.18 -0.42
CA ASP A 20 -5.04 2.86 -0.21
C ASP A 20 -4.50 2.18 1.05
N SER A 21 -3.19 2.26 1.30
CA SER A 21 -2.58 1.65 2.49
C SER A 21 -3.00 2.37 3.77
N SER A 22 -3.31 3.67 3.71
CA SER A 22 -3.87 4.43 4.83
C SER A 22 -5.31 3.99 5.17
N VAL A 23 -6.15 3.75 4.16
CA VAL A 23 -7.50 3.19 4.37
C VAL A 23 -7.42 1.76 4.89
N CYS A 24 -6.53 0.94 4.33
CA CYS A 24 -6.29 -0.41 4.81
C CYS A 24 -5.79 -0.42 6.26
N ALA A 25 -4.94 0.54 6.65
CA ALA A 25 -4.48 0.71 8.03
C ALA A 25 -5.63 1.04 8.98
N ALA A 26 -6.44 2.06 8.66
CA ALA A 26 -7.58 2.45 9.47
C ALA A 26 -8.60 1.30 9.64
N LEU A 27 -8.88 0.58 8.54
CA LEU A 27 -9.77 -0.59 8.56
C LEU A 27 -9.22 -1.71 9.45
N THR A 28 -7.94 -2.05 9.31
CA THR A 28 -7.31 -3.14 10.07
C THR A 28 -7.22 -2.79 11.55
N ALA A 29 -6.90 -1.53 11.88
CA ALA A 29 -6.78 -1.03 13.24
C ALA A 29 -8.10 -1.01 14.02
N ARG A 30 -9.25 -1.24 13.37
CA ARG A 30 -10.55 -1.42 14.05
C ARG A 30 -10.62 -2.74 14.82
N ASP A 31 -10.06 -3.81 14.25
CA ASP A 31 -10.30 -5.18 14.72
C ASP A 31 -9.00 -5.86 15.25
N TYR A 32 -7.81 -5.34 14.90
CA TYR A 32 -6.52 -5.94 15.26
C TYR A 32 -5.56 -5.00 16.01
N ASP A 33 -4.65 -5.59 16.80
CA ASP A 33 -3.40 -4.94 17.18
C ASP A 33 -2.43 -5.00 15.99
N VAL A 34 -2.18 -3.85 15.38
CA VAL A 34 -1.47 -3.76 14.09
C VAL A 34 0.03 -3.59 14.29
N PHE A 35 0.80 -4.39 13.57
CA PHE A 35 2.25 -4.29 13.40
C PHE A 35 2.53 -3.98 11.92
N ALA A 36 3.00 -2.78 11.62
CA ALA A 36 3.11 -2.31 10.24
C ALA A 36 4.54 -2.47 9.69
N LEU A 37 4.64 -2.80 8.41
CA LEU A 37 5.88 -2.87 7.65
C LEU A 37 5.92 -1.78 6.61
N HIS A 38 6.99 -0.99 6.62
CA HIS A 38 7.29 -0.02 5.57
C HIS A 38 8.56 -0.44 4.83
N PHE A 39 8.54 -0.33 3.50
CA PHE A 39 9.67 -0.67 2.65
C PHE A 39 10.22 0.57 1.95
N SER A 40 11.49 0.83 2.21
CA SER A 40 12.33 1.74 1.43
C SER A 40 13.18 0.90 0.49
N TYR A 41 12.97 1.04 -0.81
CA TYR A 41 13.59 0.19 -1.81
C TYR A 41 14.32 0.96 -2.92
N GLY A 42 14.68 2.21 -2.63
CA GLY A 42 15.29 3.11 -3.60
C GLY A 42 14.26 3.76 -4.53
N GLN A 43 12.99 3.83 -4.11
CA GLN A 43 11.99 4.57 -4.87
C GLN A 43 12.23 6.08 -4.80
N ARG A 44 11.89 6.80 -5.87
CA ARG A 44 12.13 8.24 -6.00
C ARG A 44 11.66 9.07 -4.80
N THR A 45 10.48 8.80 -4.28
CA THR A 45 9.84 9.56 -3.19
C THR A 45 10.00 8.87 -1.83
N GLU A 46 11.02 8.01 -1.66
CA GLU A 46 11.24 7.18 -0.47
C GLU A 46 11.16 7.97 0.84
N SER A 47 11.82 9.13 0.91
CA SER A 47 11.85 9.93 2.15
C SER A 47 10.47 10.47 2.53
N ARG A 48 9.69 10.91 1.53
CA ARG A 48 8.34 11.42 1.72
C ARG A 48 7.34 10.31 2.04
N GLU A 49 7.47 9.16 1.37
CA GLU A 49 6.66 7.96 1.66
C GLU A 49 6.91 7.43 3.07
N LEU A 50 8.16 7.37 3.52
CA LEU A 50 8.51 6.97 4.89
C LEU A 50 7.89 7.91 5.93
N HIS A 51 8.01 9.22 5.73
CA HIS A 51 7.39 10.20 6.62
C HIS A 51 5.87 10.01 6.70
N SER A 52 5.24 9.79 5.55
CA SER A 52 3.79 9.55 5.47
C SER A 52 3.40 8.27 6.19
N ALA A 53 4.16 7.17 5.99
CA ALA A 53 3.92 5.90 6.69
C ALA A 53 4.06 6.04 8.21
N GLN A 54 5.03 6.82 8.69
CA GLN A 54 5.21 7.11 10.12
C GLN A 54 4.01 7.87 10.70
N GLU A 55 3.54 8.92 10.03
CA GLU A 55 2.38 9.69 10.50
C GLU A 55 1.09 8.88 10.45
N VAL A 56 0.87 8.11 9.38
CA VAL A 56 -0.27 7.20 9.28
C VAL A 56 -0.25 6.17 10.41
N ALA A 57 0.90 5.52 10.64
CA ALA A 57 1.07 4.54 11.71
C ALA A 57 0.78 5.14 13.10
N ARG A 58 1.24 6.38 13.34
CA ARG A 58 1.00 7.12 14.58
C ARG A 58 -0.49 7.41 14.77
N ILE A 59 -1.17 7.91 13.74
CA ILE A 59 -2.59 8.31 13.83
C ILE A 59 -3.50 7.10 14.06
N VAL A 60 -3.24 5.99 13.37
CA VAL A 60 -4.08 4.78 13.47
C VAL A 60 -3.70 3.87 14.65
N GLY A 61 -2.67 4.23 15.43
CA GLY A 61 -2.28 3.51 16.65
C GLY A 61 -1.58 2.17 16.42
N VAL A 62 -0.74 2.08 15.38
CA VAL A 62 0.12 0.91 15.13
C VAL A 62 1.03 0.66 16.33
N LYS A 63 1.20 -0.61 16.72
CA LYS A 63 2.04 -1.03 17.86
C LYS A 63 3.53 -0.92 17.57
N GLU A 64 3.92 -1.27 16.35
CA GLU A 64 5.29 -1.18 15.88
C GLU A 64 5.30 -0.94 14.37
N LEU A 65 6.11 0.03 13.93
CA LEU A 65 6.38 0.26 12.52
C LEU A 65 7.80 -0.23 12.22
N LEU A 66 7.89 -1.42 11.61
CA LEU A 66 9.15 -1.98 11.18
C LEU A 66 9.53 -1.43 9.80
N HIS A 67 10.61 -0.65 9.76
CA HIS A 67 11.16 -0.07 8.54
C HIS A 67 12.25 -0.97 7.95
N LEU A 68 12.01 -1.49 6.75
CA LEU A 68 12.96 -2.34 6.03
C LEU A 68 13.53 -1.61 4.81
N LYS A 69 14.85 -1.67 4.65
CA LYS A 69 15.57 -1.14 3.48
C LYS A 69 16.00 -2.27 2.56
N ILE A 70 15.65 -2.18 1.27
CA ILE A 70 15.93 -3.22 0.26
C ILE A 70 16.53 -2.59 -1.00
N ASP A 71 17.85 -2.72 -1.20
CA ASP A 71 18.53 -2.19 -2.40
C ASP A 71 18.33 -3.08 -3.65
N LEU A 72 17.73 -4.27 -3.49
CA LEU A 72 17.58 -5.27 -4.55
C LEU A 72 16.91 -4.70 -5.81
N PHE A 73 15.82 -3.93 -5.65
CA PHE A 73 15.04 -3.42 -6.77
C PHE A 73 15.79 -2.36 -7.59
N ARG A 74 16.60 -1.52 -6.93
CA ARG A 74 17.51 -0.59 -7.60
C ARG A 74 18.59 -1.32 -8.40
N ARG A 75 19.12 -2.42 -7.85
CA ARG A 75 20.15 -3.23 -8.51
C ARG A 75 19.64 -4.04 -9.69
N ILE A 76 18.39 -4.52 -9.62
CA ILE A 76 17.75 -5.22 -10.74
C ILE A 76 17.35 -4.23 -11.84
N GLY A 77 16.81 -3.06 -11.47
CA GLY A 77 16.38 -2.04 -12.42
C GLY A 77 15.08 -2.39 -13.16
N GLY A 78 14.85 -1.72 -14.29
CA GLY A 78 13.67 -1.95 -15.15
C GLY A 78 12.41 -1.17 -14.74
N SER A 79 12.55 -0.18 -13.85
CA SER A 79 11.45 0.68 -13.41
C SER A 79 11.87 2.13 -13.29
N ALA A 80 11.01 3.05 -13.74
CA ALA A 80 11.17 4.48 -13.53
C ALA A 80 11.15 4.87 -12.04
N LEU A 81 10.59 4.03 -11.16
CA LEU A 81 10.58 4.31 -9.73
C LEU A 81 11.92 4.06 -9.06
N THR A 82 12.73 3.12 -9.56
CA THR A 82 14.01 2.73 -8.94
C THR A 82 15.24 3.13 -9.76
N ASP A 83 15.04 3.63 -10.99
CA ASP A 83 16.09 4.13 -11.86
C ASP A 83 15.90 5.63 -12.16
N ALA A 84 16.84 6.45 -11.68
CA ALA A 84 16.82 7.89 -11.87
C ALA A 84 16.99 8.31 -13.35
N SER A 85 17.61 7.47 -14.18
CA SER A 85 17.83 7.73 -15.61
C SER A 85 16.56 7.59 -16.46
N ILE A 86 15.53 6.92 -15.94
CA ILE A 86 14.26 6.72 -16.63
C ILE A 86 13.24 7.71 -16.08
N ALA A 87 12.80 8.67 -16.90
CA ALA A 87 11.82 9.67 -16.47
C ALA A 87 10.49 9.02 -16.03
N VAL A 88 9.87 9.57 -14.99
CA VAL A 88 8.47 9.26 -14.65
C VAL A 88 7.60 9.97 -15.67
N PRO A 89 6.79 9.25 -16.46
CA PRO A 89 5.94 9.90 -17.45
C PRO A 89 4.84 10.72 -16.76
N ALA A 90 4.47 11.84 -17.38
CA ALA A 90 3.17 12.45 -17.09
C ALA A 90 2.07 11.42 -17.41
N ALA A 91 0.94 11.51 -16.72
CA ALA A 91 -0.22 10.71 -17.07
C ALA A 91 -0.57 10.99 -18.53
N GLY A 92 -0.83 9.94 -19.32
CA GLY A 92 -1.53 10.08 -20.59
C GLY A 92 -2.97 10.55 -20.38
N GLU A 93 -3.80 10.47 -21.42
CA GLU A 93 -5.24 10.67 -21.24
C GLU A 93 -5.78 9.71 -20.19
N GLU A 94 -6.61 10.19 -19.24
CA GLU A 94 -7.16 9.38 -18.14
C GLU A 94 -7.81 8.07 -18.62
N ALA A 95 -8.41 8.09 -19.81
CA ALA A 95 -9.08 6.94 -20.42
C ALA A 95 -8.13 5.82 -20.90
N THR A 96 -6.83 6.09 -20.98
CA THR A 96 -5.82 5.17 -21.52
C THR A 96 -4.99 4.47 -20.43
N ILE A 97 -5.14 4.89 -19.17
CA ILE A 97 -4.45 4.31 -18.02
C ILE A 97 -4.91 2.86 -17.80
N GLY A 98 -3.96 1.93 -17.70
CA GLY A 98 -4.22 0.50 -17.43
C GLY A 98 -4.27 -0.42 -18.66
N ASN A 99 -4.04 0.09 -19.88
CA ASN A 99 -3.99 -0.72 -21.10
C ASN A 99 -2.71 -1.58 -21.22
N GLU A 100 -1.60 -1.11 -20.65
CA GLU A 100 -0.31 -1.80 -20.59
C GLU A 100 0.31 -1.64 -19.20
N VAL A 101 1.23 -2.53 -18.83
CA VAL A 101 1.97 -2.41 -17.57
C VAL A 101 2.91 -1.20 -17.68
N PRO A 102 2.74 -0.15 -16.85
CA PRO A 102 3.50 1.08 -17.00
C PRO A 102 4.96 0.91 -16.59
N ILE A 103 5.84 1.78 -17.08
CA ILE A 103 7.27 1.79 -16.71
C ILE A 103 7.52 2.09 -15.21
N THR A 104 6.50 2.57 -14.49
CA THR A 104 6.50 2.75 -13.04
C THR A 104 6.24 1.45 -12.27
N TYR A 105 5.88 0.36 -12.95
CA TYR A 105 5.84 -0.97 -12.36
C TYR A 105 7.23 -1.39 -11.88
N VAL A 106 7.33 -1.91 -10.67
CA VAL A 106 8.56 -2.54 -10.16
C VAL A 106 8.35 -4.05 -10.23
N PRO A 107 9.12 -4.78 -11.07
CA PRO A 107 8.87 -6.19 -11.33
C PRO A 107 8.77 -7.05 -10.06
N PHE A 108 7.63 -7.72 -9.89
CA PHE A 108 7.35 -8.72 -8.86
C PHE A 108 7.57 -8.23 -7.41
N ARG A 109 7.51 -6.90 -7.20
CA ARG A 109 7.84 -6.27 -5.92
C ARG A 109 6.97 -6.76 -4.76
N ASN A 110 5.67 -6.94 -4.98
CA ASN A 110 4.77 -7.37 -3.91
C ASN A 110 5.15 -8.73 -3.33
N ALA A 111 5.77 -9.62 -4.11
CA ALA A 111 6.17 -10.94 -3.60
C ALA A 111 7.19 -10.81 -2.47
N HIS A 112 8.20 -9.94 -2.64
CA HIS A 112 9.21 -9.69 -1.62
C HIS A 112 8.62 -9.04 -0.37
N PHE A 113 7.70 -8.09 -0.54
CA PHE A 113 7.02 -7.43 0.57
C PHE A 113 6.19 -8.42 1.38
N LEU A 114 5.41 -9.26 0.69
CA LEU A 114 4.60 -10.29 1.31
C LEU A 114 5.46 -11.36 1.99
N SER A 115 6.58 -11.78 1.39
CA SER A 115 7.50 -12.72 2.02
C SER A 115 8.02 -12.20 3.35
N ALA A 116 8.51 -10.95 3.41
CA ALA A 116 8.96 -10.33 4.66
C ALA A 116 7.80 -10.17 5.67
N ALA A 117 6.61 -9.80 5.21
CA ALA A 117 5.43 -9.67 6.07
C ALA A 117 4.99 -11.00 6.68
N VAL A 118 5.04 -12.09 5.91
CA VAL A 118 4.74 -13.44 6.39
C VAL A 118 5.79 -13.91 7.40
N SER A 119 7.08 -13.69 7.12
CA SER A 119 8.15 -14.02 8.07
C SER A 119 7.96 -13.30 9.40
N TRP A 120 7.61 -12.01 9.38
CA TRP A 120 7.39 -11.27 10.62
C TRP A 120 6.08 -11.67 11.31
N ALA A 121 5.03 -11.97 10.55
CA ALA A 121 3.78 -12.49 11.11
C ALA A 121 4.00 -13.81 11.86
N GLU A 122 4.86 -14.69 11.34
CA GLU A 122 5.22 -15.94 12.00
C GLU A 122 5.96 -15.70 13.33
N VAL A 123 6.92 -14.77 13.36
CA VAL A 123 7.62 -14.36 14.59
C VAL A 123 6.65 -13.78 15.63
N LEU A 124 5.68 -12.97 15.19
CA LEU A 124 4.71 -12.31 16.06
C LEU A 124 3.55 -13.22 16.50
N GLY A 125 3.39 -14.39 15.88
CA GLY A 125 2.21 -15.25 16.03
C GLY A 125 0.94 -14.63 15.42
N ALA A 126 1.08 -13.70 14.48
CA ALA A 126 -0.03 -13.07 13.78
C ALA A 126 -0.54 -14.01 12.66
N LYS A 127 -1.86 -14.16 12.56
CA LYS A 127 -2.48 -15.04 11.54
C LYS A 127 -2.89 -14.32 10.26
N LYS A 128 -2.79 -12.99 10.25
CA LYS A 128 -3.25 -12.14 9.15
C LYS A 128 -2.17 -11.17 8.74
N VAL A 129 -1.95 -11.09 7.43
CA VAL A 129 -1.13 -10.08 6.76
C VAL A 129 -2.07 -9.26 5.89
N PHE A 130 -2.16 -7.95 6.11
CA PHE A 130 -3.00 -7.05 5.33
C PHE A 130 -2.17 -6.27 4.32
N ILE A 131 -2.71 -6.10 3.12
CA ILE A 131 -2.15 -5.23 2.09
C ILE A 131 -3.28 -4.52 1.34
N GLY A 132 -3.14 -3.20 1.17
CA GLY A 132 -4.09 -2.34 0.46
C GLY A 132 -3.98 -2.45 -1.06
N ALA A 133 -3.93 -3.65 -1.60
CA ALA A 133 -3.89 -3.88 -3.04
C ALA A 133 -5.26 -3.66 -3.68
N VAL A 134 -5.26 -3.16 -4.92
CA VAL A 134 -6.46 -2.80 -5.67
C VAL A 134 -6.29 -3.29 -7.10
N GLU A 135 -7.29 -4.00 -7.64
CA GLU A 135 -7.32 -4.44 -9.03
C GLU A 135 -8.07 -3.44 -9.92
N GLN A 136 -9.27 -3.03 -9.48
CA GLN A 136 -10.12 -2.08 -10.19
C GLN A 136 -9.47 -0.70 -10.25
N ASP A 137 -9.48 -0.07 -11.43
CA ASP A 137 -8.84 1.23 -11.67
C ASP A 137 -7.32 1.26 -11.37
N SER A 138 -6.67 0.10 -11.31
CA SER A 138 -5.21 -0.01 -11.18
C SER A 138 -4.53 0.07 -12.55
N SER A 139 -3.23 0.38 -12.55
CA SER A 139 -2.41 0.45 -13.77
C SER A 139 -2.13 -0.93 -14.42
N GLY A 140 -2.95 -1.95 -14.16
CA GLY A 140 -2.85 -3.27 -14.79
C GLY A 140 -1.82 -4.22 -14.16
N TYR A 141 -1.33 -3.93 -12.94
CA TYR A 141 -0.28 -4.71 -12.31
C TYR A 141 -0.69 -6.18 -12.06
N PRO A 142 0.12 -7.17 -12.50
CA PRO A 142 -0.23 -8.58 -12.37
C PRO A 142 -0.27 -9.05 -10.91
N ASP A 143 0.52 -8.42 -10.04
CA ASP A 143 0.63 -8.71 -8.61
C ASP A 143 -0.41 -7.97 -7.75
N CYS A 144 -1.46 -7.43 -8.38
CA CYS A 144 -2.63 -6.82 -7.73
C CYS A 144 -3.93 -7.59 -7.99
N ARG A 145 -3.88 -8.72 -8.71
CA ARG A 145 -5.05 -9.54 -9.08
C ARG A 145 -5.42 -10.54 -7.96
N PRO A 146 -6.70 -10.89 -7.76
CA PRO A 146 -7.10 -11.87 -6.75
C PRO A 146 -6.40 -13.23 -6.88
N ALA A 147 -6.20 -13.70 -8.11
CA ALA A 147 -5.52 -14.98 -8.37
C ALA A 147 -4.07 -15.00 -7.86
N TYR A 148 -3.38 -13.86 -7.86
CA TYR A 148 -2.03 -13.74 -7.31
C TYR A 148 -2.03 -13.99 -5.79
N TYR A 149 -2.96 -13.39 -5.05
CA TYR A 149 -3.06 -13.55 -3.61
C TYR A 149 -3.57 -14.93 -3.19
N GLU A 150 -4.44 -15.57 -3.99
CA GLU A 150 -4.82 -16.96 -3.76
C GLU A 150 -3.60 -17.88 -3.91
N ALA A 151 -2.84 -17.75 -5.00
CA ALA A 151 -1.60 -18.51 -5.19
C ALA A 151 -0.58 -18.26 -4.06
N PHE A 152 -0.42 -17.01 -3.63
CA PHE A 152 0.47 -16.66 -2.53
C PHE A 152 0.03 -17.28 -1.20
N ASN A 153 -1.29 -17.33 -0.92
CA ASN A 153 -1.82 -18.00 0.26
C ASN A 153 -1.58 -19.52 0.23
N GLN A 154 -1.59 -20.17 -0.95
CA GLN A 154 -1.19 -21.58 -1.06
C GLN A 154 0.30 -21.76 -0.73
N LEU A 155 1.17 -20.86 -1.23
CA LEU A 155 2.60 -20.86 -0.90
C LEU A 155 2.81 -20.72 0.62
N ILE A 156 2.09 -19.79 1.28
CA ILE A 156 2.19 -19.59 2.73
C ILE A 156 1.80 -20.85 3.50
N ARG A 157 0.70 -21.52 3.10
CA ARG A 157 0.25 -22.76 3.75
C ARG A 157 1.30 -23.86 3.70
N MET A 158 2.08 -23.94 2.62
CA MET A 158 3.14 -24.94 2.45
C MET A 158 4.48 -24.52 3.07
N GLY A 159 4.78 -23.21 3.08
CA GLY A 159 6.09 -22.67 3.43
C GLY A 159 6.25 -22.20 4.87
N THR A 160 5.16 -22.06 5.62
CA THR A 160 5.19 -21.63 7.04
C THR A 160 4.96 -22.81 7.97
N LYS A 161 5.47 -22.70 9.20
CA LYS A 161 5.48 -23.79 10.18
C LYS A 161 4.10 -24.36 10.48
N ASP A 162 3.11 -23.48 10.67
CA ASP A 162 1.76 -23.85 11.08
C ASP A 162 0.73 -23.72 9.94
N GLY A 163 1.10 -23.10 8.82
CA GLY A 163 0.25 -22.93 7.64
C GLY A 163 -1.01 -22.06 7.85
N GLN A 164 -1.12 -21.34 8.98
CA GLN A 164 -2.33 -20.59 9.36
C GLN A 164 -2.29 -19.10 9.00
N ILE A 165 -1.16 -18.60 8.51
CA ILE A 165 -1.03 -17.20 8.08
C ILE A 165 -1.79 -17.01 6.77
N GLN A 166 -2.54 -15.91 6.67
CA GLN A 166 -3.27 -15.56 5.45
C GLN A 166 -3.05 -14.09 5.09
N VAL A 167 -2.74 -13.84 3.82
CA VAL A 167 -2.78 -12.52 3.20
C VAL A 167 -4.22 -12.14 2.90
N VAL A 168 -4.61 -10.96 3.36
CA VAL A 168 -5.95 -10.37 3.22
C VAL A 168 -5.83 -9.06 2.44
N THR A 169 -6.68 -8.92 1.43
CA THR A 169 -6.69 -7.79 0.50
C THR A 169 -8.06 -7.10 0.53
N PRO A 170 -8.38 -6.35 1.59
CA PRO A 170 -9.75 -5.87 1.82
C PRO A 170 -10.26 -4.90 0.76
N LEU A 171 -9.35 -4.27 0.00
CA LEU A 171 -9.68 -3.25 -1.00
C LEU A 171 -9.65 -3.78 -2.44
N ILE A 172 -9.34 -5.06 -2.67
CA ILE A 172 -8.93 -5.55 -3.99
C ILE A 172 -10.00 -5.41 -5.08
N GLN A 173 -11.27 -5.54 -4.72
CA GLN A 173 -12.40 -5.43 -5.62
C GLN A 173 -13.07 -4.05 -5.60
N MET A 174 -12.57 -3.11 -4.79
CA MET A 174 -13.14 -1.78 -4.68
C MET A 174 -12.60 -0.87 -5.77
N ARG A 175 -13.47 -0.01 -6.30
CA ARG A 175 -13.05 1.14 -7.11
C ARG A 175 -12.37 2.18 -6.23
N LYS A 176 -11.52 3.01 -6.83
CA LYS A 176 -10.79 4.05 -6.09
C LYS A 176 -11.72 5.03 -5.36
N SER A 177 -12.84 5.40 -5.96
CA SER A 177 -13.84 6.26 -5.30
C SER A 177 -14.52 5.60 -4.10
N GLU A 178 -14.73 4.28 -4.14
CA GLU A 178 -15.25 3.51 -3.01
C GLU A 178 -14.22 3.46 -1.88
N ILE A 179 -12.93 3.32 -2.20
CA ILE A 179 -11.83 3.38 -1.22
C ILE A 179 -11.79 4.76 -0.54
N VAL A 180 -11.97 5.84 -1.30
CA VAL A 180 -12.04 7.19 -0.72
C VAL A 180 -13.25 7.33 0.21
N ARG A 181 -14.45 6.90 -0.21
CA ARG A 181 -15.65 6.95 0.63
C ARG A 181 -15.46 6.15 1.93
N LEU A 182 -14.93 4.93 1.82
CA LEU A 182 -14.61 4.10 2.99
C LEU A 182 -13.58 4.78 3.89
N GLY A 183 -12.55 5.38 3.31
CA GLY A 183 -11.56 6.12 4.08
C GLY A 183 -12.15 7.33 4.81
N VAL A 184 -13.07 8.06 4.19
CA VAL A 184 -13.78 9.17 4.86
C VAL A 184 -14.62 8.63 6.02
N GLU A 185 -15.36 7.54 5.83
CA GLU A 185 -16.15 6.88 6.88
C GLU A 185 -15.28 6.43 8.06
N LEU A 186 -14.11 5.86 7.78
CA LEU A 186 -13.17 5.36 8.78
C LEU A 186 -12.32 6.45 9.44
N GLY A 187 -12.37 7.70 8.96
CA GLY A 187 -11.45 8.76 9.38
C GLY A 187 -10.00 8.47 9.00
N ALA A 188 -9.77 7.82 7.85
CA ALA A 188 -8.44 7.50 7.36
C ALA A 188 -7.59 8.77 7.20
N PRO A 189 -6.29 8.73 7.54
CA PRO A 189 -5.42 9.90 7.60
C PRO A 189 -4.97 10.41 6.21
N PHE A 190 -5.92 10.79 5.35
CA PHE A 190 -5.63 11.22 3.98
C PHE A 190 -4.72 12.44 3.89
N HIS A 191 -4.81 13.35 4.88
CA HIS A 191 -4.04 14.60 4.95
C HIS A 191 -2.53 14.41 5.14
N VAL A 192 -2.09 13.24 5.64
CA VAL A 192 -0.67 12.86 5.74
C VAL A 192 -0.29 11.74 4.79
N SER A 193 -1.21 11.29 3.92
CA SER A 193 -0.93 10.21 2.98
C SER A 193 -0.27 10.72 1.70
N TRP A 194 0.57 9.89 1.06
CA TRP A 194 1.33 10.28 -0.13
C TRP A 194 1.28 9.25 -1.25
N SER A 195 0.80 9.66 -2.42
CA SER A 195 0.72 8.80 -3.60
C SER A 195 1.64 9.27 -4.74
N CYS A 196 2.15 10.50 -4.70
CA CYS A 196 2.91 11.09 -5.80
C CYS A 196 4.24 10.35 -6.04
N TYR A 197 4.60 10.12 -7.31
CA TYR A 197 5.85 9.44 -7.70
C TYR A 197 7.05 10.37 -7.89
N SER A 198 6.88 11.68 -7.73
CA SER A 198 7.91 12.65 -8.13
C SER A 198 8.08 13.84 -7.19
N GLY A 199 7.02 14.26 -6.51
CA GLY A 199 7.07 15.35 -5.54
C GLY A 199 7.42 14.85 -4.14
N GLU A 200 8.16 15.68 -3.38
CA GLU A 200 8.47 15.42 -1.97
C GLU A 200 7.86 16.44 -1.01
N THR A 201 7.56 17.66 -1.47
CA THR A 201 6.92 18.71 -0.67
C THR A 201 5.44 18.83 -1.01
N GLU A 202 5.14 19.01 -2.29
CA GLU A 202 3.78 19.02 -2.86
C GLU A 202 3.64 17.89 -3.88
N ALA A 203 2.44 17.33 -4.00
CA ALA A 203 2.17 16.31 -5.01
C ALA A 203 2.22 16.95 -6.40
N CYS A 204 2.86 16.32 -7.37
CA CYS A 204 3.09 16.96 -8.68
C CYS A 204 1.82 17.21 -9.50
N GLY A 205 0.69 16.58 -9.16
CA GLY A 205 -0.60 16.71 -9.85
C GLY A 205 -0.68 16.05 -11.23
N VAL A 206 0.46 15.79 -11.87
CA VAL A 206 0.50 15.31 -13.28
C VAL A 206 0.91 13.86 -13.46
N CYS A 207 1.52 13.20 -12.47
CA CYS A 207 1.89 11.78 -12.60
C CYS A 207 0.64 10.90 -12.51
N GLU A 208 0.68 9.69 -13.10
CA GLU A 208 -0.43 8.73 -13.12
C GLU A 208 -1.09 8.57 -11.74
N SER A 209 -0.29 8.36 -10.69
CA SER A 209 -0.79 8.21 -9.32
C SER A 209 -1.48 9.46 -8.76
N CYS A 210 -1.02 10.67 -9.11
CA CYS A 210 -1.70 11.90 -8.71
C CYS A 210 -3.04 12.05 -9.41
N VAL A 211 -3.09 11.79 -10.72
CA VAL A 211 -4.31 11.89 -11.52
C VAL A 211 -5.36 10.88 -11.05
N LEU A 212 -4.96 9.62 -10.82
CA LEU A 212 -5.86 8.59 -10.28
C LEU A 212 -6.38 8.96 -8.88
N ARG A 213 -5.53 9.52 -8.02
CA ARG A 213 -5.93 10.00 -6.69
C ARG A 213 -6.94 11.14 -6.78
N LEU A 214 -6.63 12.20 -7.55
CA LEU A 214 -7.53 13.35 -7.73
C LEU A 214 -8.89 12.92 -8.30
N ARG A 215 -8.89 12.04 -9.30
CA ARG A 215 -10.11 11.43 -9.85
C ARG A 215 -10.89 10.66 -8.78
N ALA A 216 -10.20 9.86 -7.96
CA ALA A 216 -10.85 9.09 -6.89
C ALA A 216 -11.61 9.99 -5.91
N PHE A 217 -10.99 11.09 -5.46
CA PHE A 217 -11.61 12.07 -4.57
C PHE A 217 -12.80 12.77 -5.24
N ARG A 218 -12.62 13.25 -6.49
CA ARG A 218 -13.68 13.85 -7.29
C ARG A 218 -14.90 12.92 -7.42
N ASP A 219 -14.68 11.69 -7.85
CA ASP A 219 -15.73 10.69 -8.09
C ASP A 219 -16.37 10.19 -6.77
N ALA A 220 -15.66 10.33 -5.64
CA ALA A 220 -16.18 10.09 -4.31
C ALA A 220 -17.03 11.25 -3.77
N GLY A 221 -17.00 12.44 -4.39
CA GLY A 221 -17.62 13.65 -3.89
C GLY A 221 -16.88 14.26 -2.69
N ALA A 222 -15.58 13.99 -2.57
CA ALA A 222 -14.71 14.47 -1.49
C ALA A 222 -13.60 15.38 -2.04
N VAL A 223 -13.06 16.25 -1.19
CA VAL A 223 -11.88 17.06 -1.50
C VAL A 223 -10.64 16.35 -0.99
N ASP A 224 -9.62 16.22 -1.84
CA ASP A 224 -8.34 15.68 -1.41
C ASP A 224 -7.62 16.67 -0.49
N PRO A 225 -7.23 16.28 0.74
CA PRO A 225 -6.68 17.21 1.71
C PRO A 225 -5.19 17.56 1.51
N ILE A 226 -4.50 16.99 0.51
CA ILE A 226 -3.07 17.28 0.28
C ILE A 226 -2.85 18.39 -0.75
N SER A 227 -1.71 19.07 -0.65
CA SER A 227 -1.32 20.13 -1.60
C SER A 227 -0.72 19.57 -2.89
N TYR A 228 -1.00 20.26 -4.00
CA TYR A 228 -0.53 19.93 -5.34
C TYR A 228 0.21 21.11 -5.97
N ALA A 229 1.32 20.84 -6.67
CA ALA A 229 2.17 21.85 -7.30
C ALA A 229 1.54 22.47 -8.55
N VAL A 230 0.60 21.77 -9.20
CA VAL A 230 -0.24 22.31 -10.28
C VAL A 230 -1.67 22.34 -9.78
N ALA A 231 -2.31 23.50 -9.94
CA ALA A 231 -3.70 23.76 -9.56
C ALA A 231 -4.66 23.38 -10.69
#